data_AF-A0A7G6YCU0-F1
#
_entry.id   AF-A0A7G6YCU0-F1
#
_cell.length_a   1.000
_cell.length_b   1.000
_cell.length_c   1.000
_cell.angle_alpha   90.00
_cell.angle_beta   90.00
_cell.angle_gamma   90.00
#
_symmetry.space_group_name_H-M   'P 1'
#
loop_
_entity.id
_entity.type
_entity.pdbx_description
1 polymer ?
#
loop_
_entity_poly.entity_id
_entity_poly.type
_entity_poly.pdbx_seq_one_letter_code
_entity_poly.pdbx_strand_id
1 'polypeptide(L)' 'MNAALRTTLGWVAAVLLNLGAVLFVIGLILPRSGDTSILQVGIWMLVIGAVVGGVWLYASRGTRKG' A
#
# COMPACT_ATOMS: atom_id res chain seq x y z
N MET A 1 -10.20 4.92 18.36
CA MET A 1 -8.88 4.97 17.67
C MET A 1 -8.28 6.35 17.88
N ASN A 2 -7.01 6.46 18.26
CA ASN A 2 -6.34 7.76 18.38
C ASN A 2 -6.33 8.47 17.01
N ALA A 3 -6.67 9.76 16.96
CA ALA A 3 -6.75 10.54 15.72
C ALA A 3 -5.41 10.58 14.97
N ALA A 4 -4.29 10.68 15.71
CA ALA A 4 -2.95 10.62 15.14
C ALA A 4 -2.69 9.27 14.46
N LEU A 5 -3.08 8.16 15.10
CA LEU A 5 -2.92 6.81 14.56
C LEU A 5 -3.69 6.62 13.25
N ARG A 6 -4.92 7.14 13.15
CA ARG A 6 -5.72 7.08 11.93
C ARG A 6 -5.02 7.83 10.79
N THR A 7 -4.51 9.04 11.05
CA THR A 7 -3.80 9.82 10.03
C THR A 7 -2.52 9.12 9.57
N THR A 8 -1.72 8.59 10.50
CA THR A 8 -0.51 7.84 10.16
C THR A 8 -0.81 6.61 9.31
N LEU A 9 -1.88 5.87 9.62
CA LEU A 9 -2.28 4.68 8.84
C LEU A 9 -2.64 5.03 7.40
N GLY A 10 -3.32 6.16 7.18
CA GLY A 10 -3.63 6.67 5.85
C GLY A 10 -2.37 7.07 5.07
N TRP A 11 -1.42 7.73 5.73
CA TRP A 11 -0.11 8.06 5.15
C TRP A 11 0.69 6.82 4.78
N VAL A 12 0.77 5.83 5.68
CA VAL A 12 1.47 4.57 5.45
C VAL A 12 0.86 3.83 4.25
N ALA A 13 -0.47 3.76 4.15
CA ALA A 13 -1.15 3.17 2.99
C ALA A 13 -0.77 3.87 1.68
N ALA A 14 -0.78 5.22 1.67
CA ALA A 14 -0.43 6.00 0.48
C ALA A 14 1.02 5.77 0.05
N VAL A 15 1.96 5.70 1.00
CA VAL A 15 3.38 5.43 0.72
C VAL A 15 3.59 4.02 0.18
N LEU A 16 2.97 3.01 0.79
CA LEU A 16 3.03 1.61 0.34
C LEU A 16 2.49 1.45 -1.08
N LEU A 17 1.35 2.08 -1.39
CA LEU A 17 0.77 2.04 -2.74
C LEU A 17 1.67 2.72 -3.77
N ASN A 18 2.23 3.89 -3.46
CA ASN A 18 3.13 4.58 -4.39
C ASN A 18 4.41 3.79 -4.65
N LEU A 19 5.07 3.31 -3.59
CA LEU A 19 6.29 2.50 -3.71
C LEU A 19 6.00 1.18 -4.45
N GLY A 20 4.89 0.51 -4.13
CA GLY A 20 4.46 -0.69 -4.84
C GLY A 20 4.20 -0.42 -6.32
N ALA A 21 3.55 0.70 -6.67
CA ALA A 21 3.28 1.07 -8.06
C ALA A 21 4.58 1.35 -8.83
N VAL A 22 5.53 2.08 -8.22
CA VAL A 22 6.85 2.34 -8.81
C VAL A 22 7.60 1.03 -9.05
N LEU A 23 7.68 0.16 -8.04
CA LEU A 23 8.35 -1.15 -8.18
C LEU A 23 7.66 -2.08 -9.18
N PHE A 24 6.33 -2.02 -9.27
CA PHE A 24 5.57 -2.77 -10.27
C PHE A 24 5.92 -2.30 -11.69
N VAL A 25 5.93 -1.00 -11.94
CA VAL A 25 6.31 -0.43 -13.24
C VAL A 25 7.77 -0.78 -13.59
N ILE A 26 8.69 -0.61 -12.63
CA ILE A 26 10.10 -0.99 -12.82
C ILE A 26 10.20 -2.48 -13.12
N GLY A 27 9.49 -3.34 -12.41
CA GLY A 27 9.50 -4.79 -12.61
C GLY A 27 8.87 -5.26 -13.93
N LEU A 28 8.05 -4.43 -14.59
CA LEU A 28 7.55 -4.69 -15.95
C LEU A 28 8.57 -4.33 -17.03
N ILE A 29 9.39 -3.30 -16.78
CA ILE A 29 10.36 -2.77 -17.75
C ILE A 29 11.70 -3.50 -17.64
N LEU A 30 12.15 -3.80 -16.41
CA LEU A 30 13.42 -4.47 -16.19
C LEU A 30 13.32 -5.96 -16.58
N PRO A 31 14.29 -6.47 -17.35
CA PRO A 31 14.39 -7.91 -17.58
C PRO A 31 14.54 -8.64 -16.25
N ARG A 32 13.83 -9.76 -16.09
CA ARG A 32 13.91 -10.61 -14.91
C ARG A 32 15.27 -11.29 -14.85
N SER A 33 16.20 -10.64 -14.16
CA SER A 33 17.53 -11.17 -13.87
C SER A 33 17.73 -11.20 -12.35
N GLY A 34 17.58 -12.38 -11.75
CA GLY A 34 17.78 -12.61 -10.31
C GLY A 34 16.74 -13.53 -9.68
N ASP A 35 17.07 -14.10 -8.51
CA ASP A 35 16.22 -15.05 -7.75
C ASP A 35 14.95 -14.39 -7.18
N THR A 36 14.99 -13.09 -6.89
CA THR A 36 13.84 -12.32 -6.37
C THR A 36 13.30 -11.38 -7.43
N SER A 37 12.10 -11.66 -7.93
CA SER A 37 11.42 -10.85 -8.94
C SER A 37 10.95 -9.52 -8.36
N ILE A 38 11.55 -8.39 -8.79
CA ILE A 38 11.13 -7.03 -8.42
C ILE A 38 9.64 -6.80 -8.71
N LEU A 39 9.11 -7.40 -9.77
CA LEU A 39 7.68 -7.36 -10.06
C LEU A 39 6.85 -7.99 -8.93
N GLN A 40 7.30 -9.14 -8.40
CA GLN A 40 6.60 -9.83 -7.32
C GLN A 40 6.63 -9.02 -6.02
N VAL A 41 7.75 -8.34 -5.73
CA VAL A 41 7.85 -7.38 -4.61
C VAL A 41 6.88 -6.21 -4.81
N GLY A 42 6.83 -5.62 -6.01
CA GLY A 42 5.89 -4.54 -6.33
C GLY A 42 4.43 -4.95 -6.16
N ILE A 43 4.05 -6.14 -6.62
CA ILE A 43 2.70 -6.71 -6.43
C ILE A 43 2.37 -6.86 -4.94
N TRP A 44 3.25 -7.45 -4.14
CA TRP A 44 3.01 -7.61 -2.71
C TRP A 44 2.87 -6.28 -1.98
N MET A 45 3.69 -5.30 -2.34
CA MET A 45 3.67 -3.97 -1.75
C MET A 45 2.37 -3.21 -2.11
N LEU A 46 1.85 -3.37 -3.33
CA LEU A 46 0.52 -2.89 -3.74
C LEU A 46 -0.59 -3.57 -2.93
N VAL A 47 -0.55 -4.90 -2.80
CA VAL A 47 -1.56 -5.65 -2.02
C VAL A 47 -1.58 -5.19 -0.56
N ILE A 48 -0.42 -5.06 0.08
CA ILE A 48 -0.31 -4.58 1.46
C ILE A 48 -0.84 -3.14 1.56
N GLY A 49 -0.43 -2.24 0.65
CA GLY A 49 -0.93 -0.86 0.63
C GLY A 49 -2.45 -0.79 0.47
N ALA A 50 -3.03 -1.62 -0.39
CA ALA A 50 -4.48 -1.70 -0.60
C ALA A 50 -5.22 -2.21 0.63
N VAL A 51 -4.69 -3.24 1.30
CA VAL A 51 -5.26 -3.77 2.55
C VAL A 51 -5.21 -2.71 3.66
N VAL A 52 -4.05 -2.07 3.87
CA VAL A 52 -3.90 -1.02 4.90
C VAL A 52 -4.82 0.17 4.60
N GLY A 53 -4.92 0.59 3.34
CA GLY A 53 -5.83 1.64 2.90
C GLY A 53 -7.31 1.26 3.07
N GLY A 54 -7.67 0.01 2.78
CA GLY A 54 -9.01 -0.53 2.97
C GLY A 54 -9.41 -0.55 4.45
N VAL A 55 -8.51 -1.00 5.33
CA VAL A 55 -8.70 -0.96 6.80
C VAL A 55 -8.85 0.48 7.27
N TRP A 56 -8.02 1.41 6.78
CA TRP A 56 -8.13 2.83 7.12
C TRP A 56 -9.48 3.42 6.69
N LEU A 57 -9.95 3.13 5.48
CA LEU A 57 -11.26 3.58 4.99
C LEU A 57 -12.40 3.00 5.82
N TYR A 58 -12.35 1.70 6.13
CA TYR A 58 -13.36 1.04 6.95
C TYR A 58 -13.43 1.65 8.35
N ALA A 59 -12.28 1.80 9.02
CA ALA A 59 -12.19 2.44 10.33
C ALA A 59 -12.64 3.91 10.31
N SER A 60 -12.38 4.63 9.21
CA SER A 60 -12.77 6.05 9.06
C SER A 60 -14.26 6.23 8.73
N ARG A 61 -14.92 5.23 8.13
CA ARG A 61 -16.36 5.28 7.84
C ARG A 61 -17.22 5.09 9.09
N GLY A 62 -16.76 4.31 10.06
CA GLY A 62 -17.46 4.14 11.35
C GLY A 62 -17.65 5.44 12.14
N THR A 63 -16.75 6.42 11.96
CA THR A 63 -16.80 7.72 12.64
C THR A 63 -17.75 8.77 12.04
N ARG A 64 -18.41 8.51 10.89
CA ARG A 64 -19.37 9.46 10.27
C ARG A 64 -20.84 9.20 10.62
N LYS A 65 -21.14 8.19 11.44
CA LYS A 65 -22.51 7.81 11.83
C LYS A 65 -22.87 8.19 13.28
N GLY A 66 -22.08 9.03 13.93
CA GLY A 66 -22.33 9.53 15.29
C GLY A 66 -22.54 11.03 15.28
#